data_AF-A0A532EX87-F1
#
_entry.id   AF-A0A532EX87-F1
#
_cell.length_a   1.000
_cell.length_b   1.000
_cell.length_c   1.000
_cell.angle_alpha   90.00
_cell.angle_beta   90.00
_cell.angle_gamma   90.00
#
_symmetry.space_group_name_H-M   'P 1'
#
loop_
_entity.id
_entity.type
_entity.pdbx_description
1 polymer ?
#
loop_
_entity_poly.entity_id
_entity_poly.type
_entity_poly.pdbx_seq_one_letter_code
_entity_poly.pdbx_strand_id
1 'polypeptide(L)'
;MIPTRLSEWNLEAVRSVAASGIAENDLFDLKADLQPAEHQRKIVAAFANTRGGYLVFGVTNDRQVVGVSNDELLRDFGSKLSTGIEPSVEFRVGAAIPVSVGRNVFVVEVPRSTRVPHAVLQNGNWAFLKRSASGSNYPMSYEEIRLAFQETDMKRSKLALVASELDLIEAVAGRVLQGVPEDFESKNLYPINKWGHILLYDNVLALNRD
;
A
#
# COMPACT_ATOMS: atom_id res chain seq x y z
N MET A 1 -4.52 6.61 -22.91
CA MET A 1 -3.88 5.47 -22.19
C MET A 1 -3.86 5.83 -20.72
N ILE A 2 -4.23 4.91 -19.81
CA ILE A 2 -4.21 5.18 -18.37
C ILE A 2 -2.75 5.08 -17.89
N PRO A 3 -2.19 6.10 -17.22
CA PRO A 3 -0.84 6.03 -16.67
C PRO A 3 -0.68 4.85 -15.71
N THR A 4 0.48 4.18 -15.77
CA THR A 4 0.76 3.00 -14.92
C THR A 4 1.72 3.31 -13.79
N ARG A 5 2.36 4.49 -13.83
CA ARG A 5 3.29 4.98 -12.80
C ARG A 5 2.86 6.35 -12.32
N LEU A 6 3.13 6.63 -11.05
CA LEU A 6 2.79 7.92 -10.44
C LEU A 6 3.43 9.12 -11.16
N SER A 7 4.65 8.96 -11.68
CA SER A 7 5.39 9.99 -12.43
C SER A 7 4.81 10.30 -13.82
N GLU A 8 3.98 9.43 -14.37
CA GLU A 8 3.35 9.60 -15.69
C GLU A 8 2.07 10.43 -15.61
N TRP A 9 1.57 10.69 -14.39
CA TRP A 9 0.40 11.54 -14.19
C TRP A 9 0.77 13.01 -14.36
N ASN A 10 0.28 13.59 -15.44
CA ASN A 10 0.34 15.02 -15.73
C ASN A 10 -1.05 15.54 -16.13
N LEU A 11 -1.19 16.84 -16.36
CA LEU A 11 -2.48 17.45 -16.66
C LEU A 11 -3.14 16.87 -17.92
N GLU A 12 -2.35 16.57 -18.95
CA GLU A 12 -2.84 15.95 -20.19
C GLU A 12 -3.36 14.53 -19.95
N ALA A 13 -2.64 13.74 -19.16
CA ALA A 13 -3.04 12.39 -18.77
C ALA A 13 -4.35 12.41 -17.97
N VAL A 14 -4.47 13.32 -16.99
CA VAL A 14 -5.70 13.49 -16.20
C VAL A 14 -6.88 13.86 -17.11
N ARG A 15 -6.69 14.81 -18.04
CA ARG A 15 -7.70 15.18 -19.03
C ARG A 15 -8.06 14.03 -19.95
N SER A 16 -7.08 13.22 -20.37
CA SER A 16 -7.31 12.03 -21.21
C SER A 16 -8.16 11.01 -20.48
N VAL A 17 -7.84 10.71 -19.22
CA VAL A 17 -8.62 9.79 -18.37
C VAL A 17 -10.05 10.31 -18.20
N ALA A 18 -10.21 11.60 -17.89
CA ALA A 18 -11.52 12.22 -17.75
C ALA A 18 -12.33 12.22 -19.06
N ALA A 19 -11.70 12.51 -20.20
CA ALA A 19 -12.39 12.55 -21.50
C ALA A 19 -12.71 11.16 -22.06
N SER A 20 -11.95 10.12 -21.69
CA SER A 20 -12.01 8.78 -22.29
C SER A 20 -13.35 8.07 -22.16
N GLY A 21 -14.28 8.57 -21.35
CA GLY A 21 -15.57 7.90 -21.20
C GLY A 21 -15.51 6.68 -20.26
N ILE A 22 -14.30 6.22 -19.90
CA ILE A 22 -14.07 4.98 -19.16
C ILE A 22 -14.75 5.11 -17.79
N ALA A 23 -15.77 4.27 -17.56
CA ALA A 23 -16.39 4.15 -16.25
C ALA A 23 -15.29 3.90 -15.23
N GLU A 24 -15.39 4.52 -14.04
CA GLU A 24 -14.45 4.24 -12.95
C GLU A 24 -14.26 2.73 -12.86
N ASN A 25 -13.00 2.30 -12.89
CA ASN A 25 -12.66 0.89 -12.94
C ASN A 25 -11.92 0.48 -11.67
N ASP A 26 -11.37 -0.72 -11.68
CA ASP A 26 -10.55 -1.23 -10.60
C ASP A 26 -9.18 -0.53 -10.46
N LEU A 27 -8.78 0.31 -11.43
CA LEU A 27 -7.47 0.96 -11.47
C LEU A 27 -7.47 2.42 -11.00
N PHE A 28 -8.57 3.16 -11.12
CA PHE A 28 -8.62 4.53 -10.62
C PHE A 28 -10.01 4.94 -10.11
N ASP A 29 -10.03 5.99 -9.31
CA ASP A 29 -11.22 6.58 -8.72
C ASP A 29 -11.10 8.11 -8.76
N LEU A 30 -12.12 8.79 -9.31
CA LEU A 30 -12.09 10.23 -9.53
C LEU A 30 -12.92 10.92 -8.45
N LYS A 31 -12.36 11.95 -7.83
CA LYS A 31 -13.04 12.72 -6.79
C LYS A 31 -12.84 14.20 -7.00
N ALA A 32 -13.92 14.96 -6.84
CA ALA A 32 -13.83 16.42 -6.90
C ALA A 32 -12.97 16.96 -5.76
N ASP A 33 -13.12 16.37 -4.56
CA ASP A 33 -12.42 16.76 -3.33
C ASP A 33 -12.37 15.58 -2.33
N LEU A 34 -11.67 15.80 -1.21
CA LEU A 34 -11.48 14.86 -0.12
C LEU A 34 -12.78 14.52 0.62
N GLN A 35 -13.31 13.33 0.33
CA GLN A 35 -14.50 12.78 0.97
C GLN A 35 -14.32 12.48 2.47
N PRO A 36 -15.42 12.23 3.23
CA PRO A 36 -15.36 11.80 4.62
C PRO A 36 -14.45 10.58 4.83
N ALA A 37 -13.90 10.46 6.04
CA ALA A 37 -12.88 9.46 6.35
C ALA A 37 -13.34 8.02 6.06
N GLU A 38 -14.59 7.69 6.38
CA GLU A 38 -15.17 6.38 6.07
C GLU A 38 -15.10 6.04 4.57
N HIS A 39 -15.44 7.00 3.70
CA HIS A 39 -15.39 6.81 2.24
C HIS A 39 -13.97 6.58 1.75
N GLN A 40 -13.01 7.36 2.26
CA GLN A 40 -11.60 7.22 1.91
C GLN A 40 -11.06 5.86 2.31
N ARG A 41 -11.37 5.42 3.54
CA ARG A 41 -10.92 4.13 4.04
C ARG A 41 -11.46 2.97 3.23
N LYS A 42 -12.73 3.02 2.82
CA LYS A 42 -13.35 1.99 1.98
C LYS A 42 -12.63 1.84 0.64
N ILE A 43 -12.36 2.96 -0.04
CA ILE A 43 -11.67 2.95 -1.34
C ILE A 43 -10.24 2.44 -1.19
N VAL A 44 -9.50 2.97 -0.21
CA VAL A 44 -8.09 2.63 -0.01
C VAL A 44 -7.91 1.16 0.38
N ALA A 45 -8.73 0.64 1.30
CA ALA A 45 -8.70 -0.78 1.66
C ALA A 45 -9.06 -1.67 0.47
N ALA A 46 -10.09 -1.30 -0.32
CA ALA A 46 -10.50 -2.06 -1.50
C ALA A 46 -9.42 -2.11 -2.59
N PHE A 47 -8.71 -1.00 -2.83
CA PHE A 47 -7.55 -0.98 -3.73
C PHE A 47 -6.44 -1.88 -3.21
N ALA A 48 -6.04 -1.71 -1.94
CA ALA A 48 -4.95 -2.47 -1.32
C ALA A 48 -5.21 -3.99 -1.33
N ASN A 49 -6.47 -4.42 -1.14
CA ASN A 49 -6.90 -5.81 -1.14
C ASN A 49 -6.99 -6.45 -2.53
N THR A 50 -6.93 -5.65 -3.60
CA THR A 50 -7.11 -6.15 -4.97
C THR A 50 -5.85 -5.96 -5.79
N ARG A 51 -5.85 -5.03 -6.75
CA ARG A 51 -4.76 -4.80 -7.70
C ARG A 51 -3.99 -3.52 -7.40
N GLY A 52 -4.41 -2.77 -6.38
CA GLY A 52 -4.02 -1.37 -6.22
C GLY A 52 -4.71 -0.46 -7.24
N GLY A 53 -4.38 0.82 -7.21
CA GLY A 53 -4.91 1.81 -8.12
C GLY A 53 -4.58 3.25 -7.72
N TYR A 54 -5.26 4.19 -8.36
CA TYR A 54 -5.01 5.62 -8.26
C TYR A 54 -6.26 6.37 -7.81
N LEU A 55 -6.14 7.16 -6.76
CA LEU A 55 -7.16 8.11 -6.34
C LEU A 55 -6.77 9.50 -6.85
N VAL A 56 -7.62 10.09 -7.70
CA VAL A 56 -7.35 11.36 -8.36
C VAL A 56 -8.32 12.41 -7.85
N PHE A 57 -7.78 13.44 -7.18
CA PHE A 57 -8.55 14.55 -6.63
C PHE A 57 -8.52 15.76 -7.57
N GLY A 58 -9.64 16.49 -7.63
CA GLY A 58 -9.82 17.66 -8.50
C GLY A 58 -10.52 17.34 -9.82
N VAL A 59 -11.19 16.19 -9.92
CA VAL A 59 -12.00 15.82 -11.09
C VAL A 59 -13.44 15.54 -10.65
N THR A 60 -14.40 16.26 -11.23
CA THR A 60 -15.82 16.10 -10.86
C THR A 60 -16.40 14.78 -11.38
N ASN A 61 -17.57 14.40 -10.86
CA ASN A 61 -18.31 13.24 -11.36
C ASN A 61 -18.70 13.39 -12.85
N ASP A 62 -18.90 14.63 -13.30
CA ASP A 62 -19.13 14.99 -14.71
C ASP A 62 -17.84 15.02 -15.55
N ARG A 63 -16.75 14.49 -14.99
CA ARG A 63 -15.42 14.37 -15.59
C ARG A 63 -14.79 15.71 -15.98
N GLN A 64 -15.10 16.77 -15.24
CA GLN A 64 -14.45 18.07 -15.42
C GLN A 64 -13.23 18.18 -14.51
N VAL A 65 -12.08 18.53 -15.09
CA VAL A 65 -10.84 18.77 -14.33
C VAL A 65 -10.88 20.18 -13.77
N VAL A 66 -11.29 20.30 -12.51
CA VAL A 66 -11.45 21.58 -11.81
C VAL A 66 -10.30 21.89 -10.85
N GLY A 67 -9.54 20.88 -10.44
CA GLY A 67 -8.54 20.99 -9.37
C GLY A 67 -9.16 21.22 -8.00
N VAL A 68 -8.34 21.14 -6.96
CA VAL A 68 -8.68 21.40 -5.56
C VAL A 68 -7.88 22.61 -5.08
N SER A 69 -8.50 23.49 -4.30
CA SER A 69 -7.86 24.67 -3.71
C SER A 69 -7.25 24.43 -2.33
N ASN A 70 -7.54 23.28 -1.71
CA ASN A 70 -6.92 22.86 -0.46
C ASN A 70 -5.53 22.27 -0.73
N ASP A 71 -4.49 23.05 -0.45
CA ASP A 71 -3.09 22.61 -0.57
C ASP A 71 -2.69 21.59 0.53
N GLU A 72 -3.45 21.48 1.61
CA GLU A 72 -3.23 20.50 2.69
C GLU A 72 -3.93 19.15 2.46
N LEU A 73 -4.61 18.97 1.31
CA LEU A 73 -5.43 17.80 1.03
C LEU A 73 -4.71 16.47 1.27
N LEU A 74 -3.43 16.34 0.89
CA LEU A 74 -2.65 15.12 1.07
C LEU A 74 -2.38 14.81 2.55
N ARG A 75 -2.15 15.85 3.37
CA ARG A 75 -1.98 15.70 4.82
C ARG A 75 -3.29 15.25 5.46
N ASP A 76 -4.39 15.90 5.10
CA ASP A 76 -5.72 15.57 5.61
C ASP A 76 -6.15 14.16 5.17
N PHE A 77 -5.80 13.75 3.95
CA PHE A 77 -6.00 12.40 3.46
C PHE A 77 -5.25 11.39 4.33
N GLY A 78 -3.96 11.60 4.60
CA GLY A 78 -3.19 10.74 5.50
C GLY A 78 -3.80 10.66 6.91
N SER A 79 -4.24 11.79 7.46
CA SER A 79 -4.91 11.83 8.77
C SER A 79 -6.22 11.02 8.78
N LYS A 80 -7.03 11.07 7.70
CA LYS A 80 -8.26 10.28 7.60
C LYS A 80 -8.04 8.77 7.55
N LEU A 81 -6.84 8.33 7.17
CA LEU A 81 -6.45 6.92 7.08
C LEU A 81 -5.68 6.41 8.31
N SER A 82 -5.34 7.28 9.27
CA SER A 82 -4.51 6.90 10.42
C SER A 82 -5.20 5.91 11.37
N THR A 83 -6.53 5.83 11.34
CA THR A 83 -7.34 4.91 12.13
C THR A 83 -8.45 4.30 11.29
N GLY A 84 -9.05 3.19 11.76
CA GLY A 84 -10.20 2.57 11.11
C GLY A 84 -9.88 1.75 9.86
N ILE A 85 -8.59 1.48 9.58
CA ILE A 85 -8.15 0.41 8.68
C ILE A 85 -7.14 -0.45 9.42
N GLU A 86 -7.29 -1.77 9.35
CA GLU A 86 -6.37 -2.72 9.98
C GLU A 86 -6.07 -3.91 9.06
N PRO A 87 -4.79 -4.20 8.75
CA PRO A 87 -3.62 -3.37 9.03
C PRO A 87 -3.66 -2.00 8.33
N SER A 88 -2.81 -1.05 8.73
CA SER A 88 -2.67 0.22 8.02
C SER A 88 -2.26 0.01 6.55
N VAL A 89 -2.75 0.88 5.66
CA VAL A 89 -2.45 0.84 4.22
C VAL A 89 -1.37 1.86 3.88
N GLU A 90 -0.36 1.44 3.13
CA GLU A 90 0.64 2.32 2.55
C GLU A 90 0.14 2.95 1.25
N PHE A 91 0.48 4.21 1.01
CA PHE A 91 0.17 4.93 -0.22
C PHE A 91 1.33 5.85 -0.61
N ARG A 92 1.38 6.22 -1.90
CA ARG A 92 2.39 7.15 -2.44
C ARG A 92 1.69 8.36 -3.05
N VAL A 93 2.29 9.53 -2.91
CA VAL A 93 1.72 10.79 -3.41
C VAL A 93 2.53 11.31 -4.58
N GLY A 94 1.84 11.71 -5.65
CA GLY A 94 2.45 12.33 -6.81
C GLY A 94 2.75 13.81 -6.56
N ALA A 95 3.48 14.43 -7.49
CA ALA A 95 3.62 15.89 -7.50
C ALA A 95 2.24 16.54 -7.73
N ALA A 96 2.02 17.70 -7.11
CA ALA A 96 0.83 18.51 -7.39
C ALA A 96 0.82 18.92 -8.87
N ILE A 97 -0.32 18.74 -9.54
CA ILE A 97 -0.49 19.04 -10.97
C ILE A 97 -1.29 20.34 -11.08
N PRO A 98 -0.67 21.47 -11.48
CA PRO A 98 -1.37 22.75 -11.57
C PRO A 98 -2.45 22.73 -12.64
N VAL A 99 -3.66 23.19 -12.29
CA VAL A 99 -4.79 23.35 -13.23
C VAL A 99 -5.05 24.83 -13.52
N SER A 100 -5.07 25.64 -12.48
CA SER A 100 -5.22 27.10 -12.54
C SER A 100 -4.61 27.73 -11.28
N VAL A 101 -4.66 29.07 -11.19
CA VAL A 101 -4.09 29.80 -10.04
C VAL A 101 -4.70 29.28 -8.73
N GLY A 102 -3.85 28.71 -7.87
CA GLY A 102 -4.24 28.17 -6.57
C GLY A 102 -5.10 26.91 -6.63
N ARG A 103 -5.12 26.17 -7.75
CA ARG A 103 -5.87 24.91 -7.88
C ARG A 103 -5.01 23.81 -8.49
N ASN A 104 -4.91 22.70 -7.77
CA ASN A 104 -4.06 21.57 -8.12
C ASN A 104 -4.89 20.28 -8.21
N VAL A 105 -4.52 19.39 -9.12
CA VAL A 105 -4.92 17.99 -9.08
C VAL A 105 -3.90 17.23 -8.25
N PHE A 106 -4.38 16.34 -7.40
CA PHE A 106 -3.55 15.46 -6.59
C PHE A 106 -3.81 14.01 -6.97
N VAL A 107 -2.74 13.24 -7.15
CA VAL A 107 -2.81 11.81 -7.46
C VAL A 107 -2.17 11.03 -6.34
N VAL A 108 -2.91 10.07 -5.79
CA VAL A 108 -2.45 9.14 -4.77
C VAL A 108 -2.46 7.73 -5.35
N GLU A 109 -1.32 7.06 -5.31
CA GLU A 109 -1.19 5.64 -5.64
C GLU A 109 -1.42 4.80 -4.37
N VAL A 110 -2.35 3.88 -4.43
CA VAL A 110 -2.53 2.81 -3.43
C VAL A 110 -2.09 1.51 -4.08
N PRO A 111 -0.87 1.01 -3.83
CA PRO A 111 -0.42 -0.25 -4.42
C PRO A 111 -1.21 -1.45 -3.87
N ARG A 112 -1.19 -2.59 -4.58
CA ARG A 112 -1.59 -3.86 -3.98
C ARG A 112 -0.72 -4.11 -2.75
N SER A 113 -1.35 -4.36 -1.61
CA SER A 113 -0.63 -4.53 -0.36
C SER A 113 0.03 -5.92 -0.27
N THR A 114 1.15 -5.97 0.44
CA THR A 114 1.82 -7.21 0.85
C THR A 114 1.27 -7.75 2.17
N ARG A 115 0.35 -7.02 2.82
CA ARG A 115 -0.26 -7.30 4.13
C ARG A 115 -1.76 -7.52 4.03
N VAL A 116 -2.24 -7.98 2.88
CA VAL A 116 -3.67 -8.29 2.69
C VAL A 116 -4.13 -9.42 3.62
N PRO A 117 -5.40 -9.43 4.04
CA PRO A 117 -6.44 -8.45 3.74
C PRO A 117 -6.48 -7.30 4.78
N HIS A 118 -6.88 -6.11 4.32
CA HIS A 118 -7.16 -4.91 5.12
C HIS A 118 -8.66 -4.83 5.44
N ALA A 119 -8.99 -4.81 6.73
CA ALA A 119 -10.34 -4.54 7.23
C ALA A 119 -10.55 -3.03 7.38
N VAL A 120 -11.76 -2.56 7.17
CA VAL A 120 -12.19 -1.18 7.45
C VAL A 120 -13.29 -1.16 8.49
N LEU A 121 -13.21 -0.24 9.45
CA LEU A 121 -14.24 -0.03 10.47
C LEU A 121 -15.42 0.74 9.87
N GLN A 122 -16.59 0.11 9.84
CA GLN A 122 -17.85 0.64 9.31
C GLN A 122 -18.95 0.47 10.35
N ASN A 123 -19.52 1.57 10.84
CA ASN A 123 -20.64 1.54 11.81
C ASN A 123 -20.40 0.60 13.00
N GLY A 124 -19.17 0.57 13.52
CA GLY A 124 -18.77 -0.30 14.64
C GLY A 124 -18.37 -1.73 14.26
N ASN A 125 -18.50 -2.13 12.99
CA ASN A 125 -18.15 -3.47 12.51
C ASN A 125 -16.97 -3.42 11.54
N TRP A 126 -16.10 -4.42 11.64
CA TRP A 126 -15.01 -4.60 10.67
C TRP A 126 -15.51 -5.31 9.42
N ALA A 127 -15.15 -4.77 8.26
CA ALA A 127 -15.51 -5.35 6.97
C ALA A 127 -14.30 -5.37 6.03
N PHE A 128 -14.11 -6.47 5.31
CA PHE A 128 -13.11 -6.60 4.27
C PHE A 128 -13.73 -6.26 2.92
N LEU A 129 -13.15 -5.30 2.21
CA LEU A 129 -13.65 -4.86 0.91
C LEU A 129 -12.67 -5.20 -0.20
N LYS A 130 -13.21 -5.45 -1.39
CA LYS A 130 -12.48 -5.58 -2.64
C LYS A 130 -13.05 -4.61 -3.67
N ARG A 131 -12.21 -4.18 -4.61
CA ARG A 131 -12.63 -3.37 -5.74
C ARG A 131 -13.04 -4.25 -6.93
N SER A 132 -14.15 -3.90 -7.56
CA SER A 132 -14.64 -4.53 -8.80
C SER A 132 -14.09 -3.82 -10.03
N ALA A 133 -14.06 -4.52 -11.16
CA ALA A 133 -13.78 -3.94 -12.47
C ALA A 133 -14.73 -2.78 -12.84
N SER A 134 -15.90 -2.70 -12.19
CA SER A 134 -16.87 -1.60 -12.32
C SER A 134 -16.58 -0.39 -11.42
N GLY A 135 -15.45 -0.36 -10.71
CA GLY A 135 -15.08 0.72 -9.79
C GLY A 135 -15.82 0.71 -8.45
N SER A 136 -16.79 -0.19 -8.27
CA SER A 136 -17.52 -0.34 -7.01
C SER A 136 -16.75 -1.18 -5.99
N ASN A 137 -16.93 -0.87 -4.71
CA ASN A 137 -16.37 -1.64 -3.60
C ASN A 137 -17.41 -2.66 -3.10
N TYR A 138 -17.01 -3.93 -3.00
CA TYR A 138 -17.85 -5.02 -2.52
C TYR A 138 -17.22 -5.72 -1.31
N PRO A 139 -18.02 -6.31 -0.41
CA PRO A 139 -17.50 -7.22 0.59
C PRO A 139 -16.74 -8.38 -0.05
N MET A 140 -15.61 -8.75 0.54
CA MET A 140 -14.94 -10.02 0.22
C MET A 140 -15.78 -11.19 0.73
N SER A 141 -15.81 -12.28 -0.02
CA SER A 141 -16.39 -13.53 0.45
C SER A 141 -15.52 -14.15 1.55
N TYR A 142 -16.10 -15.05 2.33
CA TYR A 142 -15.36 -15.79 3.35
C TYR A 142 -14.11 -16.50 2.78
N GLU A 143 -14.24 -17.12 1.61
CA GLU A 143 -13.12 -17.82 0.97
C GLU A 143 -12.03 -16.85 0.51
N GLU A 144 -12.42 -15.69 -0.03
CA GLU A 144 -11.45 -14.66 -0.41
C GLU A 144 -10.66 -14.13 0.80
N ILE A 145 -11.35 -13.93 1.94
CA ILE A 145 -10.70 -13.51 3.18
C ILE A 145 -9.72 -14.60 3.65
N ARG A 146 -10.18 -15.85 3.70
CA ARG A 146 -9.37 -17.01 4.11
C ARG A 146 -8.11 -17.15 3.24
N LEU A 147 -8.26 -17.09 1.92
CA LEU A 147 -7.14 -17.18 0.99
C LEU A 147 -6.18 -16.00 1.11
N ALA A 148 -6.68 -14.78 1.35
CA ALA A 148 -5.82 -13.60 1.52
C ALA A 148 -4.91 -13.71 2.74
N PHE A 149 -5.43 -14.18 3.88
CA PHE A 149 -4.61 -14.42 5.08
C PHE A 149 -3.54 -15.48 4.80
N GLN A 150 -3.93 -16.61 4.20
CA GLN A 150 -3.00 -17.68 3.83
C GLN A 150 -1.92 -17.21 2.84
N GLU A 151 -2.28 -16.38 1.85
CA GLU A 151 -1.32 -15.84 0.88
C GLU A 151 -0.27 -14.98 1.58
N THR A 152 -0.67 -14.13 2.52
CA THR A 152 0.25 -13.26 3.28
C THR A 152 1.18 -14.07 4.17
N ASP A 153 0.65 -15.05 4.90
CA ASP A 153 1.47 -15.92 5.75
C ASP A 153 2.46 -16.75 4.92
N MET A 154 2.00 -17.36 3.83
CA MET A 154 2.86 -18.12 2.93
C MET A 154 3.97 -17.26 2.31
N LYS A 155 3.67 -16.02 1.91
CA LYS A 155 4.68 -15.09 1.39
C LYS A 155 5.71 -14.75 2.44
N ARG A 156 5.30 -14.46 3.67
CA ARG A 156 6.20 -14.15 4.78
C ARG A 156 7.13 -15.32 5.10
N SER A 157 6.58 -16.54 5.20
CA SER A 157 7.39 -17.74 5.46
C SER A 157 8.41 -18.01 4.35
N LYS A 158 8.02 -17.82 3.08
CA LYS A 158 8.96 -17.96 1.95
C LYS A 158 10.06 -16.89 1.97
N LEU A 159 9.72 -15.64 2.27
CA LEU A 159 10.69 -14.55 2.38
C LEU A 159 11.66 -14.78 3.53
N ALA A 160 11.19 -15.28 4.67
CA ALA A 160 12.04 -15.63 5.81
C ALA A 160 13.05 -16.74 5.44
N LEU A 161 12.61 -17.76 4.70
CA LEU A 161 13.50 -18.81 4.20
C LEU A 161 14.57 -18.24 3.26
N VAL A 162 14.18 -17.39 2.30
CA VAL A 162 15.14 -16.76 1.38
C VAL A 162 16.14 -15.89 2.13
N ALA A 163 15.70 -15.11 3.12
CA ALA A 163 16.59 -14.31 3.95
C ALA A 163 17.60 -15.18 4.70
N SER A 164 17.14 -16.29 5.31
CA SER A 164 18.02 -17.25 5.99
C SER A 164 19.07 -17.86 5.06
N GLU A 165 18.71 -18.18 3.82
CA GLU A 165 19.66 -18.70 2.83
C GLU A 165 20.69 -17.65 2.40
N LEU A 166 20.26 -16.39 2.24
CA LEU A 166 21.16 -15.29 1.92
C LEU A 166 22.17 -15.03 3.05
N ASP A 167 21.71 -15.06 4.30
CA ASP A 167 22.59 -14.95 5.48
C ASP A 167 23.62 -16.09 5.49
N LEU A 168 23.19 -17.33 5.21
CA LEU A 168 24.12 -18.46 5.12
C LEU A 168 25.18 -18.27 4.01
N ILE A 169 24.76 -17.83 2.83
CA ILE A 169 25.66 -17.56 1.70
C ILE A 169 26.67 -16.46 2.07
N GLU A 170 26.22 -15.38 2.71
CA GLU A 170 27.11 -14.30 3.18
C GLU A 170 28.14 -14.84 4.19
N ALA A 171 27.73 -15.70 5.13
CA ALA A 171 28.62 -16.36 6.08
C ALA A 171 29.75 -17.12 5.38
N VAL A 172 29.37 -17.98 4.44
CA VAL A 172 30.29 -18.88 3.74
C VAL A 172 31.22 -18.07 2.85
N ALA A 173 30.71 -17.09 2.12
CA ALA A 173 31.52 -16.19 1.31
C ALA A 173 32.54 -15.43 2.17
N GLY A 174 32.13 -14.93 3.35
CA GLY A 174 33.02 -14.28 4.32
C GLY A 174 34.18 -15.18 4.75
N ARG A 175 33.92 -16.46 5.05
CA ARG A 175 34.97 -17.45 5.39
C ARG A 175 35.97 -17.64 4.26
N VAL A 176 35.46 -17.86 3.04
CA VAL A 176 36.28 -18.10 1.84
C VAL A 176 37.18 -16.90 1.54
N LEU A 177 36.64 -15.67 1.57
CA LEU A 177 37.39 -14.46 1.27
C LEU A 177 38.49 -14.15 2.29
N GLN A 178 38.31 -14.54 3.55
CA GLN A 178 39.27 -14.27 4.62
C GLN A 178 40.30 -15.42 4.82
N GLY A 179 40.20 -16.51 4.06
CA GLY A 179 41.07 -17.68 4.24
C GLY A 179 40.88 -18.35 5.61
N VAL A 180 39.69 -18.23 6.17
CA VAL A 180 39.39 -18.68 7.55
C VAL A 180 39.22 -20.20 7.58
N PRO A 181 39.97 -20.92 8.45
CA PRO A 181 39.87 -22.37 8.62
C PRO A 181 38.45 -22.88 8.92
N GLU A 182 38.12 -24.11 8.53
CA GLU A 182 36.77 -24.71 8.68
C GLU A 182 36.31 -24.83 10.14
N ASP A 183 37.24 -24.99 11.08
CA ASP A 183 37.02 -25.12 12.53
C ASP A 183 36.74 -23.78 13.23
N PHE A 184 36.73 -22.67 12.49
CA PHE A 184 36.42 -21.36 13.03
C PHE A 184 34.92 -21.23 13.37
N GLU A 185 34.62 -20.90 14.63
CA GLU A 185 33.24 -20.74 15.09
C GLU A 185 32.51 -19.61 14.35
N SER A 186 31.33 -19.91 13.80
CA SER A 186 30.51 -18.97 13.02
C SER A 186 30.16 -17.68 13.77
N LYS A 187 30.04 -17.75 15.11
CA LYS A 187 29.78 -16.60 15.98
C LYS A 187 30.85 -15.50 15.92
N ASN A 188 32.05 -15.82 15.43
CA ASN A 188 33.18 -14.89 15.32
C ASN A 188 33.34 -14.27 13.90
N LEU A 189 32.58 -14.72 12.90
CA LEU A 189 32.58 -14.10 11.55
C LEU A 189 31.65 -12.89 11.45
N TYR A 190 30.66 -12.81 12.33
CA TYR A 190 29.64 -11.77 12.29
C TYR A 190 29.88 -10.76 13.40
N PRO A 191 30.19 -9.48 13.09
CA PRO A 191 29.89 -8.43 14.03
C PRO A 191 28.36 -8.38 14.16
N ILE A 192 27.87 -8.61 15.38
CA ILE A 192 26.49 -8.79 15.85
C ILE A 192 25.51 -7.64 15.43
N ASN A 193 25.94 -6.67 14.63
CA ASN A 193 25.37 -5.33 14.61
C ASN A 193 24.78 -4.91 13.26
N LYS A 194 24.82 -5.73 12.18
CA LYS A 194 24.43 -5.26 10.84
C LYS A 194 22.94 -5.38 10.50
N TRP A 195 22.18 -6.23 11.19
CA TRP A 195 20.73 -6.42 10.96
C TRP A 195 19.91 -6.47 12.26
N GLY A 196 20.15 -5.54 13.19
CA GLY A 196 19.39 -5.37 14.43
C GLY A 196 17.89 -5.02 14.27
N HIS A 197 17.30 -5.16 13.09
CA HIS A 197 15.89 -4.82 12.82
C HIS A 197 15.00 -5.99 12.39
N ILE A 198 15.52 -7.22 12.24
CA ILE A 198 14.69 -8.38 11.83
C ILE A 198 14.33 -9.30 13.03
N LEU A 199 14.85 -9.05 14.23
CA LEU A 199 14.51 -9.78 15.47
C LEU A 199 13.54 -9.01 16.40
N LEU A 200 12.53 -8.33 15.85
CA LEU A 200 11.51 -7.62 16.67
C LEU A 200 10.07 -8.08 16.44
N TYR A 201 9.84 -9.26 15.84
CA TYR A 201 8.48 -9.79 15.74
C TYR A 201 8.15 -11.03 16.59
N ASP A 202 9.13 -11.64 17.27
CA ASP A 202 8.88 -12.79 18.16
C ASP A 202 8.82 -12.47 19.66
N ASN A 203 8.96 -11.20 20.07
CA ASN A 203 8.96 -10.82 21.50
C ASN A 203 7.74 -10.02 21.99
N VAL A 204 6.67 -9.90 21.20
CA VAL A 204 5.45 -9.18 21.64
C VAL A 204 4.38 -10.11 22.23
N LEU A 205 4.55 -11.44 22.19
CA LEU A 205 3.60 -12.40 22.80
C LEU A 205 4.08 -13.03 24.12
N ALA A 206 5.27 -12.69 24.61
CA ALA A 206 5.83 -13.26 25.85
C ALA A 206 5.79 -12.33 27.08
N LEU A 207 5.19 -11.14 26.99
CA LEU A 207 5.17 -10.15 28.09
C LEU A 207 3.77 -9.82 28.65
N ASN A 208 2.75 -10.64 28.41
CA ASN A 208 1.44 -10.52 29.07
C ASN A 208 1.04 -11.81 29.80
N ARG A 209 1.96 -12.34 30.61
CA ARG A 209 1.65 -13.22 31.73
C ARG A 209 2.52 -12.82 32.91
N ASP A 210 2.06 -11.80 33.62
CA ASP A 210 2.17 -11.66 35.06
C ASP A 210 0.90 -10.95 35.55
#